data_AF-A0A077Z0D3-F1
#
_entry.id   AF-A0A077Z0D3-F1
#
_cell.length_a   1.000
_cell.length_b   1.000
_cell.length_c   1.000
_cell.angle_alpha   90.00
_cell.angle_beta   90.00
_cell.angle_gamma   90.00
#
_symmetry.space_group_name_H-M   'P 1'
#
loop_
_entity.id
_entity.type
_entity.pdbx_description
1 polymer ?
#
loop_
_entity_poly.entity_id
_entity_poly.type
_entity_poly.pdbx_seq_one_letter_code
_entity_poly.pdbx_strand_id
1 'polypeptide(L)'
;MHRMHSENFSMIPDIVCGDLDSITNESLRFLENKGTAVIRVREQESTDFTKCVRVIVERAEQMKLELEMLVAIGGLCGRFDHVFGCVQSMFLHQDEHPEVPLFLWHKESLLFLLPQGEHRILLDRSLTTGKCGLIPVGRPVKQVFTSGLRWDLNGHQLAFGELVSSSNEVVGNQVTVNTSDTLLFTLELNTEHLKLAPVNRKA
;
A
#
# COMPACT_ATOMS: atom_id res chain seq x y z
N MET A 1 -5.08 20.68 2.92
CA MET A 1 -3.88 20.37 3.73
C MET A 1 -4.33 20.32 5.18
N HIS A 2 -4.54 19.11 5.73
CA HIS A 2 -4.93 18.98 7.13
C HIS A 2 -3.78 19.50 7.99
N ARG A 3 -4.05 20.56 8.75
CA ARG A 3 -3.07 21.12 9.69
C ARG A 3 -2.92 20.12 10.83
N MET A 4 -1.79 19.42 10.88
CA MET A 4 -1.41 18.50 11.97
C MET A 4 -1.17 19.20 13.31
N HIS A 5 -1.46 20.49 13.43
CA HIS A 5 -1.30 21.33 14.62
C HIS A 5 -2.64 21.87 15.15
N SER A 6 -3.75 21.16 14.91
CA SER A 6 -5.05 21.55 15.47
C SER A 6 -5.49 20.54 16.52
N GLU A 7 -6.18 21.00 17.56
CA GLU A 7 -6.80 20.11 18.58
C GLU A 7 -7.84 19.15 17.98
N ASN A 8 -8.33 19.46 16.77
CA ASN A 8 -9.22 18.58 16.01
C ASN A 8 -8.50 17.41 15.34
N PHE A 9 -7.16 17.31 15.45
CA PHE A 9 -6.40 16.17 14.97
C PHE A 9 -6.53 15.01 15.96
N SER A 10 -7.53 14.15 15.73
CA SER A 10 -7.93 13.08 16.65
C SER A 10 -7.04 11.83 16.61
N MET A 11 -6.26 11.65 15.55
CA MET A 11 -5.39 10.49 15.36
C MET A 11 -3.93 10.91 15.53
N ILE A 12 -3.47 10.91 16.78
CA ILE A 12 -2.05 11.16 17.08
C ILE A 12 -1.24 9.93 16.66
N PRO A 13 -0.28 10.04 15.73
CA PRO A 13 0.57 8.92 15.35
C PRO A 13 1.54 8.57 16.48
N ASP A 14 1.88 7.29 16.61
CA ASP A 14 2.92 6.85 17.54
C ASP A 14 4.31 7.35 17.13
N ILE A 15 4.54 7.49 15.83
CA ILE A 15 5.84 7.85 15.23
C ILE A 15 5.64 8.85 14.09
N VAL A 16 6.53 9.83 14.01
CA VAL A 16 6.78 10.63 12.81
C VAL A 16 8.20 10.34 12.32
N CYS A 17 8.32 9.97 11.05
CA CYS A 17 9.56 9.55 10.43
C CYS A 17 9.78 10.26 9.09
N GLY A 18 11.04 10.51 8.76
CA GLY A 18 11.48 11.11 7.49
C GLY A 18 12.74 11.97 7.70
N ASP A 19 13.15 12.71 6.68
CA ASP A 19 14.18 13.74 6.84
C ASP A 19 13.66 15.02 7.54
N LEU A 20 12.33 15.14 7.59
CA LEU A 20 11.52 16.17 8.25
C LEU A 20 11.62 17.54 7.56
N ASP A 21 11.91 17.58 6.26
CA ASP A 21 12.02 18.85 5.50
C ASP A 21 10.67 19.52 5.21
N SER A 22 9.60 18.72 5.17
CA SER A 22 8.26 19.13 4.75
C SER A 22 7.31 19.45 5.91
N ILE A 23 7.66 19.03 7.13
CA ILE A 23 6.85 19.27 8.34
C ILE A 23 7.19 20.62 8.96
N THR A 24 6.17 21.39 9.35
CA THR A 24 6.41 22.66 10.04
C THR A 24 6.85 22.44 11.48
N ASN A 25 7.71 23.33 12.02
CA ASN A 25 8.13 23.30 13.42
C ASN A 25 6.94 23.30 14.41
N GLU A 26 5.86 23.99 14.06
CA GLU A 26 4.63 24.02 14.86
C GLU A 26 3.96 22.64 14.92
N SER A 27 3.85 21.96 13.78
CA SER A 27 3.25 20.61 13.70
C SER A 27 4.13 19.59 14.41
N LEU A 28 5.45 19.66 14.22
CA LEU A 28 6.39 18.76 14.90
C LEU A 28 6.29 18.90 16.42
N ARG A 29 6.34 20.12 16.94
CA ARG A 29 6.18 20.40 18.39
C ARG A 29 4.83 19.93 18.92
N PHE A 30 3.76 20.12 18.16
CA PHE A 30 2.43 19.66 18.55
C PHE A 30 2.41 18.13 18.75
N LEU A 31 2.98 17.38 17.80
CA LEU A 31 3.04 15.91 17.86
C LEU A 31 3.95 15.43 18.99
N GLU A 32 5.13 16.02 19.16
CA GLU A 32 6.03 15.74 20.28
C GLU A 32 5.34 15.95 21.64
N ASN A 33 4.62 17.07 21.80
CA ASN A 33 3.86 17.36 23.02
C ASN A 33 2.70 16.38 23.28
N LYS A 34 2.23 15.67 22.23
CA LYS A 34 1.21 14.61 22.34
C LYS A 34 1.82 13.22 22.57
N GLY A 35 3.16 13.10 22.63
CA GLY A 35 3.86 11.85 22.91
C GLY A 35 4.32 11.08 21.67
N THR A 36 4.16 11.64 20.46
CA THR A 36 4.68 11.05 19.23
C THR A 36 6.21 10.98 19.25
N ALA A 37 6.76 9.81 18.94
CA ALA A 37 8.21 9.64 18.79
C ALA A 37 8.68 10.22 17.43
N VAL A 38 9.70 11.07 17.46
CA VAL A 38 10.28 11.66 16.24
C VAL A 38 11.55 10.90 15.86
N ILE A 39 11.54 10.28 14.68
CA ILE A 39 12.66 9.53 14.13
C ILE A 39 13.14 10.25 12.88
N ARG A 40 14.29 10.93 12.99
CA ARG A 40 14.88 11.66 11.86
C ARG A 40 15.88 10.79 11.12
N VAL A 41 15.64 10.60 9.83
CA VAL A 41 16.41 9.71 8.95
C VAL A 41 16.99 10.58 7.82
N ARG A 42 18.32 10.81 7.86
CA ARG A 42 18.99 11.91 7.14
C ARG A 42 19.40 11.57 5.71
N GLU A 43 19.48 10.29 5.39
CA GLU A 43 19.83 9.80 4.07
C GLU A 43 18.81 10.26 3.02
N GLN A 44 19.31 10.48 1.81
CA GLN A 44 18.58 11.08 0.70
C GLN A 44 18.41 10.11 -0.48
N GLU A 45 18.84 8.86 -0.31
CA GLU A 45 18.81 7.82 -1.34
C GLU A 45 17.46 7.07 -1.38
N SER A 46 16.59 7.29 -0.38
CA SER A 46 15.28 6.66 -0.28
C SER A 46 14.18 7.69 0.00
N THR A 47 12.95 7.35 -0.38
CA THR A 47 11.79 8.22 -0.13
C THR A 47 11.36 8.12 1.33
N ASP A 48 10.67 9.13 1.86
CA ASP A 48 10.13 9.06 3.22
C ASP A 48 9.17 7.87 3.42
N PHE A 49 8.49 7.42 2.36
CA PHE A 49 7.69 6.20 2.44
C PHE A 49 8.55 4.96 2.69
N THR A 50 9.66 4.80 1.96
CA THR A 50 10.63 3.72 2.18
C THR A 50 11.18 3.75 3.61
N LYS A 51 11.55 4.94 4.09
CA LYS A 51 12.07 5.16 5.45
C LYS A 51 11.05 4.74 6.50
N CYS A 52 9.79 5.16 6.35
CA CYS A 52 8.70 4.81 7.26
C CYS A 52 8.47 3.30 7.33
N VAL A 53 8.43 2.61 6.19
CA VAL A 53 8.25 1.15 6.15
C VAL A 53 9.38 0.45 6.92
N ARG A 54 10.63 0.80 6.64
CA ARG A 54 11.80 0.24 7.35
C ARG A 54 11.76 0.49 8.85
N VAL A 55 11.46 1.72 9.27
CA VAL A 55 11.35 2.09 10.69
C VAL A 55 10.26 1.28 11.40
N ILE A 56 9.12 1.01 10.74
CA ILE A 56 8.06 0.19 11.33
C ILE A 56 8.53 -1.25 11.54
N VAL A 57 9.19 -1.84 10.53
CA VAL A 57 9.69 -3.22 10.61
C VAL A 57 10.78 -3.35 11.69
N GLU A 58 11.80 -2.49 11.66
CA GLU A 58 12.88 -2.49 12.65
C GLU A 58 12.34 -2.33 14.08
N ARG A 59 11.31 -1.51 14.27
CA ARG A 59 10.69 -1.33 15.58
C ARG A 59 9.89 -2.54 16.03
N ALA A 60 9.15 -3.18 15.11
CA ALA A 60 8.43 -4.41 15.42
C ALA A 60 9.39 -5.52 15.87
N GLU A 61 10.51 -5.69 15.17
CA GLU A 61 11.58 -6.63 15.54
C GLU A 61 12.15 -6.35 16.93
N GLN A 62 12.48 -5.08 17.22
CA GLN A 62 12.98 -4.65 18.54
C GLN A 62 11.98 -4.94 19.66
N MET A 63 10.69 -4.77 19.38
CA MET A 63 9.60 -5.04 20.32
C MET A 63 9.18 -6.52 20.35
N LYS A 64 9.78 -7.37 19.52
CA LYS A 64 9.41 -8.78 19.31
C LYS A 64 7.93 -8.94 18.95
N LEU A 65 7.43 -8.04 18.11
CA LEU A 65 6.09 -8.07 17.54
C LEU A 65 6.13 -8.74 16.18
N GLU A 66 5.21 -9.67 15.95
CA GLU A 66 4.98 -10.26 14.64
C GLU A 66 4.05 -9.35 13.83
N LEU A 67 4.53 -8.83 12.70
CA LEU A 67 3.73 -8.01 11.80
C LEU A 67 2.93 -8.91 10.87
N GLU A 68 1.60 -8.88 10.99
CA GLU A 68 0.71 -9.62 10.07
C GLU A 68 0.63 -8.94 8.70
N MET A 69 0.62 -7.61 8.66
CA MET A 69 0.54 -6.81 7.44
C MET A 69 0.93 -5.35 7.69
N LEU A 70 1.31 -4.65 6.62
CA LEU A 70 1.46 -3.21 6.61
C LEU A 70 0.44 -2.59 5.66
N VAL A 71 -0.22 -1.52 6.10
CA VAL A 71 -1.16 -0.74 5.27
C VAL A 71 -0.68 0.71 5.21
N ALA A 72 -0.21 1.11 4.04
CA ALA A 72 0.14 2.47 3.71
C ALA A 72 -1.08 3.20 3.15
N ILE A 73 -1.41 4.36 3.72
CA ILE A 73 -2.51 5.21 3.25
C ILE A 73 -1.94 6.43 2.53
N GLY A 74 -2.29 6.61 1.25
CA GLY A 74 -1.78 7.72 0.44
C GLY A 74 -0.90 7.24 -0.71
N GLY A 75 0.06 8.07 -1.13
CA GLY A 75 1.13 7.71 -2.08
C GLY A 75 0.74 7.61 -3.57
N LEU A 76 -0.53 7.32 -3.90
CA LEU A 76 -0.97 7.12 -5.29
C LEU A 76 -1.54 8.38 -5.98
N CYS A 77 -1.23 9.57 -5.47
CA CYS A 77 -1.66 10.84 -6.07
C CYS A 77 -0.62 11.94 -5.93
N GLY A 78 -0.78 13.04 -6.66
CA GLY A 78 0.08 14.22 -6.58
C GLY A 78 1.23 14.16 -7.58
N ARG A 79 2.46 14.35 -7.11
CA ARG A 79 3.67 14.21 -7.94
C ARG A 79 3.76 12.79 -8.50
N PHE A 80 3.78 12.67 -9.82
CA PHE A 80 3.69 11.36 -10.48
C PHE A 80 4.91 10.48 -10.22
N ASP A 81 6.09 11.09 -10.09
CA ASP A 81 7.31 10.40 -9.65
C ASP A 81 7.17 9.78 -8.25
N HIS A 82 6.42 10.41 -7.34
CA HIS A 82 6.15 9.83 -6.02
C HIS A 82 5.31 8.56 -6.10
N VAL A 83 4.39 8.47 -7.07
CA VAL A 83 3.56 7.26 -7.25
C VAL A 83 4.45 6.06 -7.55
N PHE A 84 5.40 6.22 -8.48
CA PHE A 84 6.37 5.17 -8.79
C PHE A 84 7.42 4.97 -7.69
N GLY A 85 7.75 6.02 -6.91
CA GLY A 85 8.56 5.87 -5.68
C GLY A 85 7.86 5.00 -4.63
N CYS A 86 6.53 5.08 -4.53
CA CYS A 86 5.76 4.19 -3.66
C CYS A 86 5.78 2.75 -4.17
N VAL A 87 5.57 2.55 -5.48
CA VAL A 87 5.65 1.22 -6.08
C VAL A 87 7.05 0.62 -5.90
N GLN A 88 8.12 1.39 -6.13
CA GLN A 88 9.50 0.98 -5.87
C GLN A 88 9.69 0.52 -4.41
N SER A 89 9.14 1.28 -3.45
CA SER A 89 9.23 0.93 -2.03
C SER A 89 8.52 -0.39 -1.72
N MET A 90 7.43 -0.71 -2.42
CA MET A 90 6.78 -2.02 -2.29
C MET A 90 7.68 -3.16 -2.78
N PHE A 91 8.40 -2.98 -3.89
CA PHE A 91 9.35 -3.99 -4.37
C PHE A 91 10.52 -4.18 -3.39
N LEU A 92 11.10 -3.09 -2.88
CA LEU A 92 12.17 -3.17 -1.88
C LEU A 92 11.72 -3.90 -0.62
N HIS A 93 10.54 -3.55 -0.11
CA HIS A 93 9.95 -4.23 1.06
C HIS A 93 9.70 -5.71 0.80
N GLN A 94 9.15 -6.07 -0.37
CA GLN A 94 8.87 -7.46 -0.72
C GLN A 94 10.14 -8.32 -0.83
N ASP A 95 11.25 -7.73 -1.24
CA ASP A 95 12.55 -8.41 -1.33
C ASP A 95 13.21 -8.58 0.06
N GLU A 96 13.07 -7.58 0.96
CA GLU A 96 13.67 -7.61 2.31
C GLU A 96 12.83 -8.40 3.32
N HIS A 97 11.50 -8.28 3.26
CA HIS A 97 10.54 -8.81 4.24
C HIS A 97 9.36 -9.53 3.55
N PRO A 98 9.63 -10.63 2.82
CA PRO A 98 8.62 -11.29 2.00
C PRO A 98 7.44 -11.87 2.79
N GLU A 99 7.61 -12.09 4.09
CA GLU A 99 6.60 -12.59 5.02
C GLU A 99 5.56 -11.54 5.44
N VAL A 100 5.86 -10.24 5.30
CA VAL A 100 4.96 -9.16 5.71
C VAL A 100 4.36 -8.49 4.46
N PRO A 101 3.09 -8.76 4.11
CA PRO A 101 2.48 -8.12 2.95
C PRO A 101 2.30 -6.61 3.18
N LEU A 102 2.72 -5.82 2.19
CA LEU A 102 2.54 -4.37 2.16
C LEU A 102 1.42 -3.99 1.19
N PHE A 103 0.37 -3.39 1.75
CA PHE A 103 -0.76 -2.84 1.01
C PHE A 103 -0.61 -1.33 0.88
N LEU A 104 -0.88 -0.81 -0.31
CA LEU A 104 -0.97 0.62 -0.57
C LEU A 104 -2.39 0.99 -0.93
N TRP A 105 -3.01 1.83 -0.12
CA TRP A 105 -4.40 2.24 -0.25
C TRP A 105 -4.50 3.75 -0.47
N HIS A 106 -5.19 4.15 -1.54
CA HIS A 106 -5.55 5.53 -1.80
C HIS A 106 -6.95 5.61 -2.44
N LYS A 107 -7.90 6.21 -1.72
CA LYS A 107 -9.30 6.35 -2.15
C LYS A 107 -9.90 5.00 -2.57
N GLU A 108 -10.27 4.84 -3.84
CA GLU A 108 -10.84 3.62 -4.40
C GLU A 108 -9.75 2.58 -4.75
N SER A 109 -8.46 2.90 -4.73
CA SER A 109 -7.41 1.98 -5.18
C SER A 109 -6.71 1.28 -4.01
N LEU A 110 -6.73 -0.06 -4.02
CA LEU A 110 -5.91 -0.90 -3.16
C LEU A 110 -4.91 -1.69 -4.02
N LEU A 111 -3.63 -1.64 -3.66
CA LEU A 111 -2.53 -2.25 -4.39
C LEU A 111 -1.70 -3.14 -3.46
N PHE A 112 -1.21 -4.26 -3.98
CA PHE A 112 -0.24 -5.13 -3.31
C PHE A 112 0.52 -5.99 -4.34
N LEU A 113 1.70 -6.47 -3.97
CA LEU A 113 2.50 -7.34 -4.83
C LEU A 113 2.13 -8.81 -4.61
N LEU A 114 2.17 -9.57 -5.70
CA LEU A 114 2.10 -11.02 -5.72
C LEU A 114 3.47 -11.54 -6.17
N PRO A 115 4.30 -12.07 -5.25
CA PRO A 115 5.56 -12.73 -5.60
C PRO A 115 5.36 -13.89 -6.59
N GLN A 116 6.45 -14.45 -7.10
CA GLN A 116 6.37 -15.70 -7.87
C GLN A 116 5.67 -16.80 -7.06
N GLY A 117 4.74 -17.52 -7.69
CA GLY A 117 4.02 -18.64 -7.08
C GLY A 117 2.51 -18.52 -7.19
N GLU A 118 1.82 -19.34 -6.40
CA GLU A 118 0.37 -19.43 -6.36
C GLU A 118 -0.21 -18.64 -5.18
N HIS A 119 -1.20 -17.79 -5.49
CA HIS A 119 -1.86 -16.89 -4.55
C HIS A 119 -3.36 -17.12 -4.58
N ARG A 120 -3.98 -17.02 -3.40
CA ARG A 120 -5.44 -17.06 -3.22
C ARG A 120 -5.89 -15.78 -2.53
N ILE A 121 -6.64 -14.96 -3.26
CA ILE A 121 -7.16 -13.69 -2.79
C ILE A 121 -8.64 -13.88 -2.47
N LEU A 122 -9.00 -13.74 -1.19
CA LEU A 122 -10.37 -13.78 -0.71
C LEU A 122 -10.91 -12.36 -0.59
N LEU A 123 -12.10 -12.12 -1.12
CA LEU A 123 -12.67 -10.78 -1.28
C LEU A 123 -14.07 -10.71 -0.70
N ASP A 124 -14.31 -9.68 0.11
CA ASP A 124 -15.66 -9.25 0.43
C ASP A 124 -16.19 -8.36 -0.70
N ARG A 125 -17.14 -8.88 -1.47
CA ARG A 125 -17.80 -8.17 -2.57
C ARG A 125 -18.61 -6.96 -2.13
N SER A 126 -18.93 -6.85 -0.84
CA SER A 126 -19.57 -5.64 -0.30
C SER A 126 -18.60 -4.46 -0.15
N LEU A 127 -17.29 -4.71 -0.16
CA LEU A 127 -16.24 -3.70 0.01
C LEU A 127 -15.54 -3.31 -1.30
N THR A 128 -15.80 -4.02 -2.40
CA THR A 128 -15.13 -3.82 -3.69
C THR A 128 -16.16 -3.65 -4.80
N THR A 129 -15.83 -2.88 -5.84
CA THR A 129 -16.65 -2.84 -7.06
C THR A 129 -16.45 -4.12 -7.90
N GLY A 130 -15.35 -4.84 -7.62
CA GLY A 130 -14.90 -6.00 -8.37
C GLY A 130 -13.92 -5.68 -9.48
N LYS A 131 -13.72 -4.41 -9.85
CA LYS A 131 -12.72 -4.05 -10.85
C LYS A 131 -11.32 -4.30 -10.30
N CYS A 132 -10.47 -4.88 -11.12
CA CYS A 132 -9.11 -5.23 -10.75
C CYS A 132 -8.15 -5.09 -11.92
N GLY A 133 -6.85 -5.12 -11.61
CA GLY A 133 -5.78 -5.07 -12.58
C GLY A 133 -4.62 -5.98 -12.20
N LEU A 134 -3.96 -6.54 -13.21
CA LEU A 134 -2.68 -7.27 -13.06
C LEU A 134 -1.62 -6.56 -13.90
N ILE A 135 -0.63 -5.97 -13.24
CA ILE A 135 0.32 -5.02 -13.84
C ILE A 135 1.77 -5.52 -13.71
N PRO A 136 2.49 -5.77 -14.83
CA PRO A 136 3.88 -6.23 -14.85
C PRO A 136 4.86 -5.06 -14.66
N VAL A 137 4.98 -4.55 -13.44
CA VAL A 137 5.82 -3.38 -13.17
C VAL A 137 7.32 -3.73 -13.25
N GLY A 138 8.07 -2.94 -14.02
CA GLY A 138 9.54 -3.01 -14.10
C GLY A 138 10.09 -4.09 -15.05
N ARG A 139 9.42 -5.23 -15.18
CA ARG A 139 9.81 -6.32 -16.11
C ARG A 139 8.59 -7.10 -16.61
N PRO A 140 8.67 -7.73 -17.81
CA PRO A 140 7.65 -8.68 -18.25
C PRO A 140 7.47 -9.83 -17.25
N VAL A 141 6.22 -10.24 -17.05
CA VAL A 141 5.84 -11.46 -16.32
C VAL A 141 5.53 -12.53 -17.35
N LYS A 142 6.34 -13.59 -17.41
CA LYS A 142 6.34 -14.53 -18.55
C LYS A 142 5.07 -15.34 -18.66
N GLN A 143 4.52 -15.79 -17.53
CA GLN A 143 3.34 -16.64 -17.48
C GLN A 143 2.48 -16.29 -16.28
N VAL A 144 1.21 -15.99 -16.55
CA VAL A 144 0.18 -15.78 -15.54
C VAL A 144 -1.02 -16.68 -15.83
N PHE A 145 -1.43 -17.44 -14.82
CA PHE A 145 -2.67 -18.20 -14.79
C PHE A 145 -3.58 -17.61 -13.74
N THR A 146 -4.86 -17.43 -14.05
CA THR A 146 -5.84 -16.98 -13.06
C THR A 146 -7.10 -17.85 -13.10
N SER A 147 -7.81 -17.89 -11.98
CA SER A 147 -9.22 -18.31 -11.96
C SER A 147 -10.04 -17.38 -11.08
N GLY A 148 -11.30 -17.14 -11.46
CA GLY A 148 -12.24 -16.29 -10.73
C GLY A 148 -12.31 -14.85 -11.25
N LEU A 149 -11.57 -14.53 -12.31
CA LEU A 149 -11.67 -13.28 -13.04
C LEU A 149 -12.63 -13.42 -14.24
N ARG A 150 -13.19 -12.30 -14.71
CA ARG A 150 -14.08 -12.25 -15.87
C ARG A 150 -13.31 -12.60 -17.14
N TRP A 151 -12.05 -12.19 -17.19
CA TRP A 151 -11.10 -12.55 -18.25
C TRP A 151 -9.92 -13.25 -17.61
N ASP A 152 -10.11 -14.54 -17.32
CA ASP A 152 -9.06 -15.37 -16.75
C ASP A 152 -7.88 -15.56 -17.72
N LEU A 153 -6.67 -15.52 -17.19
CA LEU A 153 -5.44 -15.73 -17.94
C LEU A 153 -5.08 -17.22 -17.90
N ASN A 154 -4.62 -17.76 -19.03
CA ASN A 154 -4.21 -19.17 -19.15
C ASN A 154 -2.79 -19.25 -19.75
N GLY A 155 -1.79 -18.82 -18.98
CA GLY A 155 -0.39 -18.83 -19.39
C GLY A 155 0.02 -17.62 -20.24
N HIS A 156 -0.70 -16.50 -20.11
CA HIS A 156 -0.37 -15.27 -20.84
C HIS A 156 0.89 -14.62 -20.28
N GLN A 157 1.69 -14.03 -21.16
CA GLN A 157 2.71 -13.06 -20.78
C GLN A 157 2.04 -11.70 -20.54
N LEU A 158 2.47 -11.00 -19.48
CA LEU A 158 2.11 -9.61 -19.24
C LEU A 158 3.35 -8.73 -19.41
N ALA A 159 3.26 -7.69 -20.23
CA ALA A 159 4.31 -6.68 -20.40
C ALA A 159 3.73 -5.32 -20.82
N PHE A 160 4.39 -4.23 -20.42
CA PHE A 160 4.11 -2.92 -21.00
C PHE A 160 4.47 -2.89 -22.49
N GLY A 161 3.57 -2.34 -23.32
CA GLY A 161 3.67 -2.43 -24.78
C GLY A 161 3.03 -3.69 -25.37
N GLU A 162 2.61 -4.63 -24.52
CA GLU A 162 1.88 -5.85 -24.90
C GLU A 162 0.57 -5.95 -24.10
N LEU A 163 0.32 -7.07 -23.43
CA LEU A 163 -0.85 -7.25 -22.56
C LEU A 163 -0.55 -6.77 -21.14
N VAL A 164 -1.36 -5.83 -20.66
CA VAL A 164 -1.56 -5.56 -19.24
C VAL A 164 -3.02 -5.90 -18.96
N SER A 165 -3.31 -6.69 -17.92
CA SER A 165 -4.69 -7.08 -17.60
C SER A 165 -5.40 -5.95 -16.84
N SER A 166 -5.51 -4.78 -17.47
CA SER A 166 -6.24 -3.63 -16.95
C SER A 166 -7.74 -3.80 -17.15
N SER A 167 -8.55 -3.26 -16.23
CA SER A 167 -10.01 -3.30 -16.29
C SER A 167 -10.60 -4.71 -16.26
N ASN A 168 -9.89 -5.66 -15.64
CA ASN A 168 -10.41 -6.98 -15.37
C ASN A 168 -11.46 -6.90 -14.24
N GLU A 169 -12.17 -7.99 -13.97
CA GLU A 169 -13.24 -7.99 -12.99
C GLU A 169 -13.29 -9.32 -12.24
N VAL A 170 -13.40 -9.26 -10.93
CA VAL A 170 -13.62 -10.46 -10.10
C VAL A 170 -15.08 -10.91 -10.24
N VAL A 171 -15.32 -12.19 -10.51
CA VAL A 171 -16.68 -12.73 -10.73
C VAL A 171 -17.32 -13.26 -9.43
N GLY A 172 -16.52 -13.75 -8.49
CA GLY A 172 -16.98 -14.30 -7.21
C GLY A 172 -16.34 -13.61 -6.00
N ASN A 173 -16.14 -14.37 -4.93
CA ASN A 173 -15.49 -13.88 -3.70
C ASN A 173 -14.03 -14.36 -3.59
N GLN A 174 -13.50 -14.97 -4.64
CA GLN A 174 -12.17 -15.53 -4.65
C GLN A 174 -11.55 -15.38 -6.04
N VAL A 175 -10.26 -15.01 -6.04
CA VAL A 175 -9.37 -15.07 -7.20
C VAL A 175 -8.20 -15.96 -6.85
N THR A 176 -7.77 -16.79 -7.80
CA THR A 176 -6.44 -17.43 -7.73
C THR A 176 -5.55 -16.84 -8.82
N VAL A 177 -4.29 -16.61 -8.48
CA VAL A 177 -3.28 -16.11 -9.41
C VAL A 177 -2.03 -16.96 -9.23
N ASN A 178 -1.60 -17.65 -10.29
CA ASN A 178 -0.30 -18.30 -10.35
C ASN A 178 0.58 -17.53 -11.34
N THR A 179 1.67 -16.95 -10.86
CA THR A 179 2.52 -16.03 -11.61
C THR A 179 3.98 -16.48 -11.60
N SER A 180 4.65 -16.37 -12.74
CA SER A 180 6.07 -16.75 -12.90
C SER A 180 7.04 -15.74 -12.29
N ASP A 181 6.61 -14.49 -12.13
CA ASP A 181 7.40 -13.36 -11.66
C ASP A 181 6.51 -12.45 -10.78
N THR A 182 7.12 -11.53 -10.03
CA THR A 182 6.38 -10.59 -9.19
C THR A 182 5.42 -9.73 -10.01
N LEU A 183 4.17 -9.63 -9.56
CA LEU A 183 3.07 -8.98 -10.26
C LEU A 183 2.36 -8.00 -9.33
N LEU A 184 2.09 -6.78 -9.79
CA LEU A 184 1.30 -5.82 -9.03
C LEU A 184 -0.19 -6.10 -9.25
N PHE A 185 -0.91 -6.41 -8.19
CA PHE A 185 -2.36 -6.60 -8.22
C PHE A 185 -3.06 -5.35 -7.71
N THR A 186 -4.12 -4.93 -8.40
CA THR A 186 -4.94 -3.77 -8.01
C THR A 186 -6.40 -4.16 -7.85
N LEU A 187 -7.07 -3.54 -6.89
CA LEU A 187 -8.51 -3.68 -6.63
C LEU A 187 -9.14 -2.30 -6.49
N GLU A 188 -10.32 -2.15 -7.09
CA GLU A 188 -11.19 -1.00 -6.87
C GLU A 188 -12.13 -1.26 -5.69
N LEU A 189 -11.98 -0.46 -4.64
CA LEU A 189 -12.79 -0.45 -3.43
C LEU A 189 -14.08 0.33 -3.64
N ASN A 190 -15.16 -0.14 -3.03
CA ASN A 190 -16.42 0.60 -2.95
C ASN A 190 -16.37 1.59 -1.79
N THR A 191 -16.11 2.87 -2.10
CA THR A 191 -15.96 3.92 -1.09
C THR A 191 -17.28 4.39 -0.48
N GLU A 192 -18.44 4.04 -1.04
CA GLU A 192 -19.74 4.40 -0.46
C GLU A 192 -19.98 3.73 0.91
N HIS A 193 -19.39 2.56 1.11
CA HIS A 193 -19.50 1.78 2.36
C HIS A 193 -18.43 2.18 3.39
N LEU A 194 -17.36 2.87 2.95
CA LEU A 194 -16.28 3.37 3.81
C LEU A 194 -16.66 4.71 4.46
N LYS A 195 -17.86 4.82 5.02
CA LYS A 195 -18.28 5.96 5.84
C LYS A 195 -17.58 5.92 7.19
N LEU A 196 -16.30 6.31 7.20
CA LEU A 196 -15.56 6.64 8.40
C LEU A 196 -16.09 8.00 8.91
N ALA A 197 -17.21 7.98 9.62
CA ALA A 197 -17.66 9.17 10.34
C ALA A 197 -16.66 9.48 11.46
N PRO A 198 -16.16 10.72 11.60
CA PRO A 198 -15.36 11.08 12.77
C PRO A 198 -16.20 10.88 14.03
N VAL A 199 -15.71 10.07 14.96
CA VAL A 199 -16.30 9.92 16.30
C VAL A 199 -16.08 11.25 17.04
N ASN A 200 -17.05 12.16 16.93
CA ASN A 200 -17.13 13.30 17.85
C ASN A 200 -17.46 12.74 19.24
N ARG A 201 -16.46 12.59 20.11
CA ARG A 201 -16.69 12.47 21.55
C ARG A 201 -17.29 13.80 22.01
N LYS A 202 -18.59 13.81 22.30
CA LYS A 202 -19.17 14.82 23.20
C LYS A 202 -18.46 14.69 24.55
N ALA A 203 -17.85 15.78 25.01
CA ALA A 203 -17.69 16.02 26.43
C ALA A 203 -19.07 16.31 27.05
#